data_AF-A0A0A0EV89-F1
#
_entry.id   AF-A0A0A0EV89-F1
#
_cell.length_a   1.000
_cell.length_b   1.000
_cell.length_c   1.000
_cell.angle_alpha   90.00
_cell.angle_beta   90.00
_cell.angle_gamma   90.00
#
_symmetry.space_group_name_H-M   'P 1'
#
loop_
_entity.id
_entity.type
_entity.pdbx_description
1 polymer ?
#
loop_
_entity_poly.entity_id
_entity_poly.type
_entity_poly.pdbx_seq_one_letter_code
_entity_poly.pdbx_strand_id
1 'polypeptide(L)'
;MGAARALVDSSQGPELLAGYMTLRRWSCGTDYGYTAAGAQAIRNATGVSDFRSKLVLQELLALRFGERGELSLITPTGKRIKNAREYRFGEWDGVCAYVPDLLIQPGASPLLRLLTAEESPEVRRDALLQLLHVYAHVDYGEFLGVNPDQFVFKRWTGEGMAPIGGDDIELGYQGQVGNLHFWLMRENPDDLRHSFRHVGERIYTPGEDAMSRLWAGHDLLLSIGLICRVALVENGIEPFPLWVFSPAYREALAGTGVAGDLADGMYRLAGNNGLDPDNLIIRHATSEDASRFGTELFYCATTTGQMPTIRTVYAPLFHAPTPLNLEGLAGMGERTAAWVGRLKWEGRRAAA
;
A
#
# COMPACT_ATOMS: atom_id res chain seq x y z
N MET A 1 -30.45 -10.49 11.40
CA MET A 1 -29.87 -10.84 10.08
C MET A 1 -28.36 -11.03 10.25
N GLY A 2 -27.75 -12.02 9.58
CA GLY A 2 -26.30 -12.27 9.71
C GLY A 2 -25.48 -11.35 8.80
N ALA A 3 -24.26 -10.99 9.22
CA ALA A 3 -23.37 -10.05 8.50
C ALA A 3 -23.16 -10.43 7.02
N ALA A 4 -23.02 -11.72 6.70
CA ALA A 4 -22.88 -12.20 5.32
C ALA A 4 -24.09 -11.89 4.44
N ARG A 5 -25.31 -11.92 4.99
CA ARG A 5 -26.54 -11.58 4.27
C ARG A 5 -26.69 -10.08 4.09
N ALA A 6 -26.40 -9.31 5.15
CA ALA A 6 -26.40 -7.85 5.08
C ALA A 6 -25.40 -7.32 4.02
N LEU A 7 -24.24 -7.98 3.87
CA LEU A 7 -23.27 -7.64 2.83
C LEU A 7 -23.83 -7.87 1.42
N VAL A 8 -24.41 -9.05 1.17
CA VAL A 8 -25.01 -9.39 -0.14
C VAL A 8 -26.19 -8.48 -0.49
N ASP A 9 -26.98 -8.10 0.52
CA ASP A 9 -28.12 -7.20 0.32
C ASP A 9 -27.66 -5.73 0.09
N SER A 10 -26.45 -5.36 0.53
CA SER A 10 -25.91 -3.99 0.44
C SER A 10 -25.16 -3.66 -0.86
N SER A 11 -24.72 -4.67 -1.62
CA SER A 11 -24.07 -4.45 -2.92
C SER A 11 -24.19 -5.66 -3.84
N GLN A 12 -24.26 -5.44 -5.16
CA GLN A 12 -24.40 -6.51 -6.16
C GLN A 12 -23.12 -7.33 -6.42
N GLY A 13 -22.13 -7.34 -5.51
CA GLY A 13 -20.80 -7.91 -5.76
C GLY A 13 -19.97 -8.52 -4.60
N PRO A 14 -20.38 -8.58 -3.31
CA PRO A 14 -19.52 -9.08 -2.24
C PRO A 14 -19.76 -10.57 -1.95
N GLU A 15 -20.24 -11.36 -2.91
CA GLU A 15 -20.53 -12.79 -2.66
C GLU A 15 -19.26 -13.58 -2.31
N LEU A 16 -18.08 -13.15 -2.78
CA LEU A 16 -16.80 -13.75 -2.44
C LEU A 16 -16.42 -13.52 -0.97
N LEU A 17 -16.55 -12.27 -0.50
CA LEU A 17 -16.37 -11.88 0.90
C LEU A 17 -17.38 -12.60 1.82
N ALA A 18 -18.66 -12.55 1.45
CA ALA A 18 -19.72 -13.21 2.20
C ALA A 18 -19.55 -14.74 2.20
N GLY A 19 -19.04 -15.30 1.11
CA GLY A 19 -18.65 -16.70 0.98
C GLY A 19 -17.53 -17.07 1.95
N TYR A 20 -16.42 -16.32 1.95
CA TYR A 20 -15.31 -16.57 2.87
C TYR A 20 -15.72 -16.42 4.34
N MET A 21 -16.44 -15.34 4.69
CA MET A 21 -16.98 -15.15 6.04
C MET A 21 -17.90 -16.30 6.47
N THR A 22 -18.71 -16.81 5.54
CA THR A 22 -19.56 -17.98 5.80
C THR A 22 -18.69 -19.19 6.10
N LEU A 23 -17.71 -19.52 5.24
CA LEU A 23 -16.81 -20.65 5.49
C LEU A 23 -16.10 -20.51 6.84
N ARG A 24 -15.61 -19.31 7.17
CA ARG A 24 -14.94 -19.00 8.44
C ARG A 24 -15.86 -19.17 9.63
N ARG A 25 -17.11 -18.70 9.55
CA ARG A 25 -18.11 -18.89 10.62
C ARG A 25 -18.40 -20.36 10.89
N TRP A 26 -18.32 -21.21 9.87
CA TRP A 26 -18.50 -22.66 9.97
C TRP A 26 -17.22 -23.41 10.36
N SER A 27 -16.10 -22.71 10.60
CA SER A 27 -14.95 -23.31 11.27
C SER A 27 -15.32 -23.60 12.72
N CYS A 28 -15.41 -24.88 13.07
CA CYS A 28 -15.79 -25.34 14.42
C CYS A 28 -14.82 -26.44 14.85
N GLY A 29 -14.25 -26.31 16.06
CA GLY A 29 -13.31 -27.25 16.68
C GLY A 29 -12.18 -26.51 17.42
N THR A 30 -11.38 -27.23 18.20
CA THR A 30 -10.21 -26.68 18.92
C THR A 30 -9.14 -26.11 17.99
N ASP A 31 -9.13 -26.52 16.71
CA ASP A 31 -8.06 -26.17 15.77
C ASP A 31 -8.36 -25.00 14.83
N TYR A 32 -9.57 -24.41 14.80
CA TYR A 32 -9.97 -23.23 13.99
C TYR A 32 -9.51 -23.15 12.51
N GLY A 33 -8.89 -24.19 11.97
CA GLY A 33 -8.18 -24.19 10.68
C GLY A 33 -8.88 -25.00 9.61
N TYR A 34 -9.98 -25.68 9.93
CA TYR A 34 -10.71 -26.55 9.02
C TYR A 34 -12.20 -26.22 8.97
N THR A 35 -12.84 -26.50 7.84
CA THR A 35 -14.28 -26.40 7.65
C THR A 35 -14.78 -27.45 6.66
N ALA A 36 -15.93 -28.05 6.96
CA ALA A 36 -16.67 -28.90 6.02
C ALA A 36 -17.80 -28.13 5.30
N ALA A 37 -17.91 -26.83 5.56
CA ALA A 37 -18.82 -25.96 4.83
C ALA A 37 -18.32 -25.74 3.40
N GLY A 38 -19.25 -25.69 2.46
CA GLY A 38 -18.96 -25.46 1.04
C GLY A 38 -20.05 -24.63 0.38
N ALA A 39 -20.25 -24.81 -0.92
CA ALA A 39 -21.18 -24.00 -1.72
C ALA A 39 -22.60 -23.94 -1.13
N GLN A 40 -23.11 -25.05 -0.58
CA GLN A 40 -24.42 -25.08 0.07
C GLN A 40 -24.51 -24.16 1.29
N ALA A 41 -23.46 -24.10 2.11
CA ALA A 41 -23.43 -23.22 3.28
C ALA A 41 -23.38 -21.75 2.84
N ILE A 42 -22.57 -21.44 1.82
CA ILE A 42 -22.51 -20.12 1.18
C ILE A 42 -23.90 -19.73 0.70
N ARG A 43 -24.55 -20.55 -0.14
CA ARG A 43 -25.91 -20.36 -0.63
C ARG A 43 -26.91 -20.07 0.50
N ASN A 44 -26.90 -20.87 1.56
CA ASN A 44 -27.84 -20.71 2.67
C ASN A 44 -27.61 -19.41 3.44
N ALA A 45 -26.34 -19.00 3.59
CA ALA A 45 -25.98 -17.80 4.34
C ALA A 45 -26.17 -16.51 3.53
N THR A 46 -25.93 -16.55 2.22
CA THR A 46 -25.95 -15.39 1.33
C THR A 46 -27.24 -15.25 0.53
N GLY A 47 -28.02 -16.32 0.35
CA GLY A 47 -29.26 -16.32 -0.44
C GLY A 47 -29.07 -16.38 -1.95
N VAL A 48 -27.83 -16.52 -2.44
CA VAL A 48 -27.50 -16.57 -3.88
C VAL A 48 -27.85 -17.91 -4.52
N SER A 49 -27.89 -17.98 -5.85
CA SER A 49 -28.21 -19.23 -6.56
C SER A 49 -27.18 -20.34 -6.31
N ASP A 50 -27.59 -21.60 -6.50
CA ASP A 50 -26.69 -22.75 -6.37
C ASP A 50 -25.47 -22.65 -7.29
N PHE A 51 -25.70 -22.29 -8.56
CA PHE A 51 -24.64 -22.03 -9.53
C PHE A 51 -23.67 -20.95 -9.03
N ARG A 52 -24.19 -19.81 -8.56
CA ARG A 52 -23.37 -18.69 -8.08
C ARG A 52 -22.56 -19.06 -6.84
N SER A 53 -23.15 -19.81 -5.90
CA SER A 53 -22.46 -20.27 -4.69
C SER A 53 -21.29 -21.22 -4.97
N LYS A 54 -21.40 -22.04 -6.03
CA LYS A 54 -20.32 -22.93 -6.49
C LYS A 54 -19.19 -22.14 -7.15
N LEU A 55 -19.54 -21.13 -7.94
CA LEU A 55 -18.59 -20.22 -8.58
C LEU A 55 -17.78 -19.43 -7.53
N VAL A 56 -18.45 -18.88 -6.52
CA VAL A 56 -17.80 -18.22 -5.36
C VAL A 56 -16.82 -19.16 -4.66
N LEU A 57 -17.21 -20.40 -4.39
CA LEU A 57 -16.31 -21.37 -3.76
C LEU A 57 -15.11 -21.71 -4.67
N GLN A 58 -15.32 -21.84 -5.97
CA GLN A 58 -14.24 -22.08 -6.94
C GLN A 58 -13.26 -20.90 -6.98
N GLU A 59 -13.75 -19.67 -6.98
CA GLU A 59 -12.92 -18.46 -6.92
C GLU A 59 -12.08 -18.42 -5.64
N LEU A 60 -12.67 -18.68 -4.47
CA LEU A 60 -11.93 -18.77 -3.20
C LEU A 60 -10.83 -19.85 -3.22
N LEU A 61 -11.10 -20.98 -3.88
CA LEU A 61 -10.12 -22.07 -4.06
C LEU A 61 -9.06 -21.75 -5.11
N ALA A 62 -9.32 -20.82 -6.04
CA ALA A 62 -8.38 -20.43 -7.07
C ALA A 62 -7.40 -19.34 -6.60
N LEU A 63 -7.73 -18.62 -5.52
CA LEU A 63 -6.84 -17.60 -4.94
C LEU A 63 -5.61 -18.25 -4.29
N ARG A 64 -4.46 -18.11 -4.95
CA ARG A 64 -3.13 -18.60 -4.54
C ARG A 64 -2.09 -17.50 -4.76
N PHE A 65 -1.15 -17.33 -3.83
CA PHE A 65 -0.09 -16.30 -3.86
C PHE A 65 1.14 -16.76 -3.02
N GLY A 66 2.23 -15.99 -2.98
CA GLY A 66 3.52 -16.39 -2.38
C GLY A 66 4.54 -16.91 -3.41
N GLU A 67 5.75 -17.31 -2.98
CA GLU A 67 6.87 -17.62 -3.90
C GLU A 67 6.54 -18.73 -4.91
N ARG A 68 5.60 -19.62 -4.54
CA ARG A 68 5.14 -20.76 -5.36
C ARG A 68 3.63 -21.01 -5.29
N GLY A 69 2.84 -19.97 -4.98
CA GLY A 69 1.40 -20.14 -4.74
C GLY A 69 1.10 -20.93 -3.45
N GLU A 70 2.03 -20.94 -2.51
CA GLU A 70 1.95 -21.68 -1.23
C GLU A 70 0.93 -21.09 -0.26
N LEU A 71 0.66 -19.79 -0.39
CA LEU A 71 -0.32 -19.09 0.42
C LEU A 71 -1.68 -19.12 -0.28
N SER A 72 -2.72 -19.39 0.50
CA SER A 72 -4.09 -19.54 0.02
C SER A 72 -5.07 -19.05 1.08
N LEU A 73 -6.25 -18.60 0.68
CA LEU A 73 -7.31 -18.33 1.66
C LEU A 73 -7.93 -19.65 2.16
N ILE A 74 -8.21 -20.57 1.24
CA ILE A 74 -8.70 -21.92 1.51
C ILE A 74 -8.13 -22.94 0.52
N THR A 75 -7.92 -24.16 0.98
CA THR A 75 -7.39 -25.28 0.18
C THR A 75 -8.15 -26.57 0.51
N PRO A 76 -8.52 -27.40 -0.49
CA PRO A 76 -9.19 -28.66 -0.22
C PRO A 76 -8.20 -29.65 0.42
N THR A 77 -8.59 -30.35 1.49
CA THR A 77 -7.70 -31.32 2.17
C THR A 77 -7.67 -32.69 1.52
N GLY A 78 -8.55 -32.92 0.54
CA GLY A 78 -8.81 -34.24 -0.04
C GLY A 78 -9.67 -35.16 0.85
N LYS A 79 -9.90 -34.80 2.12
CA LYS A 79 -10.74 -35.55 3.05
C LYS A 79 -12.22 -35.19 2.89
N ARG A 80 -13.08 -36.07 3.39
CA ARG A 80 -14.53 -35.86 3.45
C ARG A 80 -15.04 -36.07 4.87
N ILE A 81 -15.89 -35.17 5.34
CA ILE A 81 -16.63 -35.30 6.60
C ILE A 81 -18.10 -35.46 6.24
N LYS A 82 -18.70 -36.60 6.59
CA LYS A 82 -20.14 -36.89 6.36
C LYS A 82 -20.59 -36.53 4.93
N ASN A 83 -19.80 -36.94 3.93
CA ASN A 83 -19.98 -36.69 2.50
C ASN A 83 -19.72 -35.25 2.00
N ALA A 84 -19.43 -34.29 2.88
CA ALA A 84 -18.96 -32.96 2.49
C ALA A 84 -17.43 -32.97 2.32
N ARG A 85 -16.91 -32.22 1.33
CA ARG A 85 -15.46 -32.00 1.20
C ARG A 85 -14.98 -31.14 2.36
N GLU A 86 -13.85 -31.50 2.94
CA GLU A 86 -13.18 -30.68 3.94
C GLU A 86 -12.21 -29.71 3.25
N TYR A 87 -12.20 -28.49 3.76
CA TYR A 87 -11.31 -27.41 3.37
C TYR A 87 -10.49 -27.00 4.58
N ARG A 88 -9.20 -26.74 4.37
CA ARG A 88 -8.33 -26.08 5.33
C ARG A 88 -8.25 -24.60 4.96
N PHE A 89 -8.29 -23.72 5.94
CA PHE A 89 -7.86 -22.34 5.73
C PHE A 89 -6.35 -22.33 5.44
N GLY A 90 -5.86 -21.28 4.77
CA GLY A 90 -4.42 -21.10 4.67
C GLY A 90 -3.76 -21.16 6.05
N GLU A 91 -2.63 -21.85 6.16
CA GLU A 91 -1.76 -21.69 7.32
C GLU A 91 -0.93 -20.44 7.04
N TRP A 92 -1.40 -19.34 7.61
CA TRP A 92 -0.68 -18.08 7.61
C TRP A 92 0.17 -18.08 8.88
N ASP A 93 1.49 -18.01 8.74
CA ASP A 93 2.37 -17.86 9.88
C ASP A 93 2.23 -16.47 10.51
N GLY A 94 2.82 -16.30 11.70
CA GLY A 94 2.53 -15.23 12.65
C GLY A 94 2.27 -13.84 12.04
N VAL A 95 3.13 -13.39 11.12
CA VAL A 95 3.13 -12.03 10.55
C VAL A 95 1.93 -11.77 9.62
N CYS A 96 1.25 -12.79 9.10
CA CYS A 96 0.15 -12.62 8.14
C CYS A 96 -1.21 -13.20 8.58
N ALA A 97 -1.29 -13.81 9.78
CA ALA A 97 -2.48 -14.53 10.24
C ALA A 97 -3.77 -13.68 10.31
N TYR A 98 -3.65 -12.37 10.51
CA TYR A 98 -4.76 -11.42 10.65
C TYR A 98 -5.13 -10.72 9.32
N VAL A 99 -4.37 -10.92 8.24
CA VAL A 99 -4.63 -10.27 6.93
C VAL A 99 -6.04 -10.57 6.43
N PRO A 100 -6.55 -11.82 6.49
CA PRO A 100 -7.94 -12.08 6.13
C PRO A 100 -8.94 -11.28 6.97
N ASP A 101 -8.68 -11.05 8.25
CA ASP A 101 -9.59 -10.30 9.12
C ASP A 101 -9.57 -8.80 8.84
N LEU A 102 -8.41 -8.23 8.48
CA LEU A 102 -8.29 -6.83 8.02
C LEU A 102 -9.11 -6.57 6.77
N LEU A 103 -9.15 -7.54 5.86
CA LEU A 103 -9.89 -7.43 4.62
C LEU A 103 -11.40 -7.42 4.84
N ILE A 104 -11.92 -7.83 6.00
CA ILE A 104 -13.33 -8.21 6.19
C ILE A 104 -14.10 -7.23 7.11
N GLN A 105 -13.47 -6.17 7.61
CA GLN A 105 -14.09 -5.26 8.59
C GLN A 105 -15.40 -4.61 8.08
N PRO A 106 -16.55 -4.76 8.79
CA PRO A 106 -17.82 -4.20 8.36
C PRO A 106 -17.76 -2.66 8.17
N GLY A 107 -18.40 -2.15 7.11
CA GLY A 107 -18.56 -0.70 6.84
C GLY A 107 -17.39 -0.01 6.12
N ALA A 108 -16.15 -0.45 6.34
CA ALA A 108 -14.94 0.10 5.71
C ALA A 108 -14.01 -0.97 5.08
N SER A 109 -14.50 -2.20 4.90
CA SER A 109 -13.72 -3.36 4.44
C SER A 109 -12.97 -3.06 3.13
N PRO A 110 -11.63 -3.24 3.11
CA PRO A 110 -10.85 -3.24 1.88
C PRO A 110 -11.41 -4.18 0.81
N LEU A 111 -11.81 -5.38 1.22
CA LEU A 111 -12.35 -6.38 0.31
C LEU A 111 -13.70 -5.94 -0.26
N LEU A 112 -14.56 -5.30 0.53
CA LEU A 112 -15.81 -4.75 0.03
C LEU A 112 -15.57 -3.70 -1.04
N ARG A 113 -14.68 -2.72 -0.78
CA ARG A 113 -14.31 -1.68 -1.76
C ARG A 113 -13.76 -2.28 -3.06
N LEU A 114 -12.93 -3.30 -2.94
CA LEU A 114 -12.36 -4.01 -4.09
C LEU A 114 -13.41 -4.78 -4.88
N LEU A 115 -14.27 -5.53 -4.20
CA LEU A 115 -15.28 -6.38 -4.84
C LEU A 115 -16.41 -5.57 -5.48
N THR A 116 -16.69 -4.36 -5.00
CA THR A 116 -17.70 -3.46 -5.58
C THR A 116 -17.14 -2.48 -6.60
N ALA A 117 -15.83 -2.50 -6.87
CA ALA A 117 -15.24 -1.64 -7.89
C ALA A 117 -15.82 -1.96 -9.28
N GLU A 118 -15.98 -0.92 -10.11
CA GLU A 118 -16.51 -0.98 -11.49
C GLU A 118 -15.47 -1.53 -12.48
N GLU A 119 -14.86 -2.67 -12.14
CA GLU A 119 -13.83 -3.35 -12.94
C GLU A 119 -14.23 -4.80 -13.22
N SER A 120 -13.54 -5.43 -14.18
CA SER A 120 -13.78 -6.84 -14.48
C SER A 120 -13.46 -7.75 -13.28
N PRO A 121 -14.16 -8.90 -13.15
CA PRO A 121 -13.84 -9.89 -12.10
C PRO A 121 -12.35 -10.29 -12.08
N GLU A 122 -11.71 -10.38 -13.24
CA GLU A 122 -10.30 -10.71 -13.40
C GLU A 122 -9.40 -9.62 -12.79
N VAL A 123 -9.66 -8.35 -13.10
CA VAL A 123 -8.89 -7.21 -12.55
C VAL A 123 -9.06 -7.13 -11.04
N ARG A 124 -10.27 -7.32 -10.52
CA ARG A 124 -10.53 -7.34 -9.06
C ARG A 124 -9.80 -8.49 -8.37
N ARG A 125 -9.76 -9.68 -8.99
CA ARG A 125 -8.98 -10.82 -8.49
C ARG A 125 -7.49 -10.50 -8.46
N ASP A 126 -6.96 -9.94 -9.54
CA ASP A 126 -5.54 -9.63 -9.69
C ASP A 126 -5.11 -8.55 -8.69
N ALA A 127 -5.93 -7.52 -8.49
CA ALA A 127 -5.78 -6.53 -7.42
C ALA A 127 -5.81 -7.17 -6.03
N LEU A 128 -6.70 -8.14 -5.77
CA LEU A 128 -6.73 -8.84 -4.47
C LEU A 128 -5.42 -9.58 -4.21
N LEU A 129 -4.91 -10.30 -5.21
CA LEU A 129 -3.63 -11.01 -5.11
C LEU A 129 -2.46 -10.05 -4.86
N GLN A 130 -2.44 -8.91 -5.55
CA GLN A 130 -1.44 -7.88 -5.32
C GLN A 130 -1.54 -7.25 -3.94
N LEU A 131 -2.75 -6.99 -3.44
CA LEU A 131 -2.95 -6.46 -2.09
C LEU A 131 -2.42 -7.43 -1.03
N LEU A 132 -2.66 -8.73 -1.20
CA LEU A 132 -2.11 -9.77 -0.32
C LEU A 132 -0.58 -9.80 -0.38
N HIS A 133 -0.01 -9.64 -1.57
CA HIS A 133 1.45 -9.57 -1.76
C HIS A 133 2.05 -8.30 -1.11
N VAL A 134 1.36 -7.17 -1.16
CA VAL A 134 1.71 -5.94 -0.43
C VAL A 134 1.78 -6.21 1.07
N TYR A 135 0.76 -6.85 1.65
CA TYR A 135 0.76 -7.18 3.08
C TYR A 135 1.86 -8.16 3.47
N ALA A 136 2.20 -9.11 2.60
CA ALA A 136 3.24 -10.11 2.86
C ALA A 136 4.66 -9.52 2.89
N HIS A 137 4.88 -8.38 2.23
CA HIS A 137 6.21 -7.79 2.04
C HIS A 137 6.33 -6.36 2.56
N VAL A 138 5.35 -5.89 3.33
CA VAL A 138 5.41 -4.58 3.97
C VAL A 138 6.51 -4.57 5.03
N ASP A 139 7.27 -3.50 5.04
CA ASP A 139 8.30 -3.22 6.03
C ASP A 139 8.20 -1.74 6.41
N TYR A 140 7.54 -1.49 7.55
CA TYR A 140 7.41 -0.13 8.07
C TYR A 140 8.69 0.40 8.71
N GLY A 141 9.60 -0.50 9.09
CA GLY A 141 10.85 -0.18 9.79
C GLY A 141 11.94 0.32 8.85
N GLU A 142 11.97 -0.07 7.59
CA GLU A 142 12.94 0.44 6.62
C GLU A 142 12.27 1.31 5.55
N PHE A 143 11.10 0.93 5.05
CA PHE A 143 10.52 1.54 3.85
C PHE A 143 9.21 2.31 4.08
N LEU A 144 8.61 2.24 5.28
CA LEU A 144 7.24 2.70 5.56
C LEU A 144 6.19 2.10 4.58
N GLY A 145 6.52 0.98 3.95
CA GLY A 145 5.82 0.45 2.80
C GLY A 145 6.46 -0.86 2.35
N VAL A 146 6.13 -1.31 1.15
CA VAL A 146 6.66 -2.57 0.63
C VAL A 146 8.10 -2.38 0.17
N ASN A 147 8.96 -3.36 0.49
CA ASN A 147 10.35 -3.38 0.04
C ASN A 147 10.41 -3.25 -1.51
N PRO A 148 11.14 -2.25 -2.06
CA PRO A 148 11.21 -2.01 -3.49
C PRO A 148 11.88 -3.15 -4.29
N ASP A 149 12.62 -4.04 -3.65
CA ASP A 149 13.17 -5.25 -4.30
C ASP A 149 12.11 -6.36 -4.43
N GLN A 150 11.03 -6.29 -3.64
CA GLN A 150 9.96 -7.29 -3.59
C GLN A 150 8.67 -6.83 -4.28
N PHE A 151 8.56 -5.54 -4.64
CA PHE A 151 7.38 -4.97 -5.27
C PHE A 151 7.69 -3.86 -6.27
N VAL A 152 6.67 -3.38 -6.99
CA VAL A 152 6.83 -2.28 -7.95
C VAL A 152 7.21 -0.98 -7.23
N PHE A 153 8.05 -0.14 -7.85
CA PHE A 153 8.42 1.17 -7.34
C PHE A 153 8.78 2.14 -8.47
N LYS A 154 8.83 3.44 -8.18
CA LYS A 154 9.35 4.45 -9.11
C LYS A 154 10.60 5.13 -8.56
N ARG A 155 11.54 5.48 -9.42
CA ARG A 155 12.71 6.28 -9.04
C ARG A 155 12.45 7.76 -9.29
N TRP A 156 13.14 8.58 -8.51
CA TRP A 156 13.14 10.02 -8.70
C TRP A 156 14.42 10.45 -9.42
N THR A 157 14.34 11.54 -10.16
CA THR A 157 15.47 12.20 -10.80
C THR A 157 15.79 13.51 -10.09
N GLY A 158 17.09 13.80 -9.97
CA GLY A 158 17.64 15.06 -9.50
C GLY A 158 18.39 15.82 -10.60
N GLU A 159 18.16 15.46 -11.86
CA GLU A 159 18.84 16.05 -13.02
C GLU A 159 17.82 16.43 -14.09
N GLY A 160 18.12 17.52 -14.82
CA GLY A 160 17.31 18.01 -15.94
C GLY A 160 16.34 19.12 -15.55
N MET A 161 15.35 19.35 -16.42
CA MET A 161 14.31 20.38 -16.22
C MET A 161 12.97 19.71 -15.93
N ALA A 162 12.21 20.29 -15.00
CA ALA A 162 10.85 19.89 -14.70
C ALA A 162 9.86 21.00 -15.09
N PRO A 163 8.98 20.77 -16.08
CA PRO A 163 7.91 21.71 -16.39
C PRO A 163 6.87 21.72 -15.26
N ILE A 164 6.62 22.88 -14.69
CA ILE A 164 5.59 23.13 -13.67
C ILE A 164 4.91 24.46 -13.95
N GLY A 165 3.58 24.44 -14.08
CA GLY A 165 2.81 25.69 -14.22
C GLY A 165 3.08 26.50 -15.48
N GLY A 166 3.81 25.94 -16.46
CA GLY A 166 4.28 26.67 -17.64
C GLY A 166 5.72 27.18 -17.54
N ASP A 167 6.37 27.01 -16.38
CA ASP A 167 7.77 27.32 -16.15
C ASP A 167 8.62 26.04 -16.16
N ASP A 168 9.86 26.14 -16.65
CA ASP A 168 10.83 25.05 -16.60
C ASP A 168 11.78 25.26 -15.41
N ILE A 169 11.79 24.30 -14.48
CA ILE A 169 12.54 24.41 -13.24
C ILE A 169 13.71 23.42 -13.23
N GLU A 170 14.91 23.92 -12.96
CA GLU A 170 16.12 23.11 -12.91
C GLU A 170 16.14 22.22 -11.66
N LEU A 171 16.24 20.91 -11.88
CA LEU A 171 16.39 19.90 -10.83
C LEU A 171 17.83 19.86 -10.33
N GLY A 172 18.01 19.28 -9.14
CA GLY A 172 19.34 19.05 -8.57
C GLY A 172 19.64 19.95 -7.39
N TYR A 173 20.91 20.23 -7.15
CA TYR A 173 21.35 20.93 -5.95
C TYR A 173 20.92 22.40 -5.95
N GLN A 174 20.23 22.81 -4.88
CA GLN A 174 19.62 24.14 -4.77
C GLN A 174 20.41 25.05 -3.84
N GLY A 175 21.19 24.48 -2.92
CA GLY A 175 21.96 25.21 -1.93
C GLY A 175 21.92 24.55 -0.57
N GLN A 176 22.36 25.29 0.43
CA GLN A 176 22.53 24.79 1.80
C GLN A 176 21.96 25.78 2.81
N VAL A 177 21.26 25.26 3.81
CA VAL A 177 20.84 26.01 5.00
C VAL A 177 21.43 25.34 6.22
N GLY A 178 22.35 26.02 6.88
CA GLY A 178 23.07 25.43 8.01
C GLY A 178 23.83 24.17 7.59
N ASN A 179 23.55 23.01 8.19
CA ASN A 179 24.17 21.73 7.79
C ASN A 179 23.32 20.91 6.81
N LEU A 180 22.23 21.47 6.28
CA LEU A 180 21.30 20.78 5.39
C LEU A 180 21.51 21.22 3.94
N HIS A 181 21.81 20.25 3.09
CA HIS A 181 21.97 20.42 1.65
C HIS A 181 20.65 20.08 0.95
N PHE A 182 20.10 21.03 0.19
CA PHE A 182 18.81 20.90 -0.45
C PHE A 182 18.95 20.50 -1.91
N TRP A 183 18.13 19.53 -2.30
CA TRP A 183 18.01 18.99 -3.64
C TRP A 183 16.57 19.09 -4.08
N LEU A 184 16.33 19.63 -5.27
CA LEU A 184 15.02 19.62 -5.90
C LEU A 184 14.92 18.37 -6.76
N MET A 185 13.96 17.51 -6.43
CA MET A 185 13.84 16.16 -6.98
C MET A 185 12.43 15.95 -7.50
N ARG A 186 12.29 15.20 -8.60
CA ARG A 186 10.98 14.85 -9.17
C ARG A 186 10.82 13.34 -9.29
N GLU A 187 9.63 12.82 -9.05
CA GLU A 187 9.31 11.46 -9.49
C GLU A 187 9.48 11.37 -11.01
N ASN A 188 10.24 10.39 -11.49
CA ASN A 188 10.36 10.15 -12.92
C ASN A 188 9.10 9.42 -13.41
N PRO A 189 8.24 10.05 -14.23
CA PRO A 189 7.01 9.42 -14.70
C PRO A 189 7.30 8.17 -15.55
N ASP A 190 8.46 8.13 -16.21
CA ASP A 190 8.85 7.11 -17.17
C ASP A 190 9.75 6.01 -16.56
N ASP A 191 10.30 6.21 -15.35
CA ASP A 191 11.17 5.22 -14.67
C ASP A 191 10.40 4.41 -13.61
N LEU A 192 9.30 3.80 -14.09
CA LEU A 192 8.57 2.77 -13.34
C LEU A 192 9.37 1.47 -13.39
N ARG A 193 10.13 1.21 -12.32
CA ARG A 193 10.96 0.01 -12.23
C ARG A 193 10.16 -1.14 -11.64
N HIS A 194 10.10 -2.20 -12.42
CA HIS A 194 9.47 -3.43 -12.01
C HIS A 194 10.50 -4.33 -11.31
N SER A 195 10.19 -4.79 -10.10
CA SER A 195 10.58 -6.15 -9.70
C SER A 195 9.59 -7.16 -10.32
N PHE A 196 9.39 -7.08 -11.65
CA PHE A 196 8.52 -7.99 -12.42
C PHE A 196 8.88 -9.46 -12.14
N ARG A 197 10.17 -9.73 -11.96
CA ARG A 197 10.68 -11.08 -11.74
C ARG A 197 10.19 -11.70 -10.44
N HIS A 198 9.86 -10.92 -9.41
CA HIS A 198 9.38 -11.49 -8.15
C HIS A 198 7.85 -11.45 -8.07
N VAL A 199 7.21 -10.31 -8.28
CA VAL A 199 5.73 -10.22 -8.14
C VAL A 199 5.02 -10.90 -9.33
N GLY A 200 5.50 -10.64 -10.54
CA GLY A 200 4.89 -11.12 -11.78
C GLY A 200 4.94 -12.64 -11.90
N GLU A 201 6.10 -13.24 -11.64
CA GLU A 201 6.27 -14.71 -11.63
C GLU A 201 5.51 -15.40 -10.48
N ARG A 202 5.27 -14.71 -9.36
CA ARG A 202 4.54 -15.24 -8.19
C ARG A 202 3.02 -15.18 -8.35
N ILE A 203 2.52 -14.13 -8.97
CA ILE A 203 1.07 -13.89 -9.12
C ILE A 203 0.54 -14.43 -10.45
N TYR A 204 1.35 -14.42 -11.52
CA TYR A 204 0.91 -14.78 -12.87
C TYR A 204 1.72 -15.93 -13.47
N THR A 205 1.01 -16.84 -14.14
CA THR A 205 1.64 -17.76 -15.08
C THR A 205 2.22 -16.96 -16.26
N PRO A 206 3.44 -17.24 -16.73
CA PRO A 206 4.04 -16.53 -17.87
C PRO A 206 3.14 -16.56 -19.12
N GLY A 207 2.90 -15.40 -19.73
CA GLY A 207 2.09 -15.23 -20.94
C GLY A 207 2.02 -13.77 -21.41
N GLU A 208 1.50 -13.53 -22.62
CA GLU A 208 1.53 -12.22 -23.30
C GLU A 208 0.73 -11.10 -22.59
N ASP A 209 -0.15 -11.42 -21.63
CA ASP A 209 -1.02 -10.43 -20.96
C ASP A 209 -0.71 -10.16 -19.47
N ALA A 210 0.31 -10.81 -18.89
CA ALA A 210 0.55 -10.73 -17.44
C ALA A 210 0.84 -9.29 -16.94
N MET A 211 1.53 -8.48 -17.74
CA MET A 211 1.91 -7.11 -17.36
C MET A 211 0.72 -6.16 -17.37
N SER A 212 -0.11 -6.23 -18.41
CA SER A 212 -1.33 -5.42 -18.53
C SER A 212 -2.27 -5.69 -17.35
N ARG A 213 -2.40 -6.96 -16.97
CA ARG A 213 -3.21 -7.40 -15.82
C ARG A 213 -2.64 -6.96 -14.47
N LEU A 214 -1.31 -7.04 -14.30
CA LEU A 214 -0.65 -6.50 -13.12
C LEU A 214 -0.95 -5.00 -12.97
N TRP A 215 -0.79 -4.21 -14.02
CA TRP A 215 -1.04 -2.78 -13.95
C TRP A 215 -2.50 -2.44 -13.71
N ALA A 216 -3.43 -3.10 -14.40
CA ALA A 216 -4.85 -2.91 -14.16
C ALA A 216 -5.22 -3.18 -12.68
N GLY A 217 -4.66 -4.24 -12.09
CA GLY A 217 -4.88 -4.54 -10.67
C GLY A 217 -4.24 -3.52 -9.73
N HIS A 218 -3.02 -3.06 -10.03
CA HIS A 218 -2.30 -2.05 -9.23
C HIS A 218 -2.99 -0.68 -9.27
N ASP A 219 -3.36 -0.24 -10.46
CA ASP A 219 -4.08 1.02 -10.70
C ASP A 219 -5.45 0.99 -10.04
N LEU A 220 -6.13 -0.16 -10.06
CA LEU A 220 -7.33 -0.36 -9.28
C LEU A 220 -7.05 -0.14 -7.79
N LEU A 221 -6.07 -0.83 -7.19
CA LEU A 221 -5.77 -0.67 -5.75
C LEU A 221 -5.46 0.79 -5.34
N LEU A 222 -4.77 1.54 -6.20
CA LEU A 222 -4.51 2.97 -5.99
C LEU A 222 -5.79 3.80 -6.11
N SER A 223 -6.61 3.58 -7.14
CA SER A 223 -7.82 4.36 -7.41
C SER A 223 -8.87 4.18 -6.30
N ILE A 224 -9.01 2.95 -5.79
CA ILE A 224 -9.86 2.66 -4.64
C ILE A 224 -9.14 2.85 -3.30
N GLY A 225 -7.93 3.42 -3.28
CA GLY A 225 -7.22 3.81 -2.06
C GLY A 225 -6.98 2.70 -1.05
N LEU A 226 -6.75 1.46 -1.50
CA LEU A 226 -6.35 0.35 -0.62
C LEU A 226 -4.84 0.28 -0.42
N ILE A 227 -4.09 0.82 -1.37
CA ILE A 227 -2.68 1.14 -1.21
C ILE A 227 -2.48 2.63 -1.49
N CYS A 228 -1.38 3.17 -1.01
CA CYS A 228 -1.00 4.56 -1.27
C CYS A 228 0.48 4.68 -1.60
N ARG A 229 0.82 5.76 -2.31
CA ARG A 229 2.19 6.10 -2.67
C ARG A 229 2.89 6.77 -1.50
N VAL A 230 4.15 6.41 -1.29
CA VAL A 230 5.05 7.00 -0.30
C VAL A 230 6.39 7.30 -0.98
N ALA A 231 6.79 8.57 -1.02
CA ALA A 231 8.14 8.97 -1.39
C ALA A 231 9.07 8.72 -0.20
N LEU A 232 10.02 7.81 -0.37
CA LEU A 232 10.97 7.39 0.63
C LEU A 232 12.38 7.83 0.23
N VAL A 233 13.11 8.43 1.17
CA VAL A 233 14.54 8.75 1.03
C VAL A 233 15.36 7.60 1.62
N GLU A 234 16.33 7.08 0.87
CA GLU A 234 17.14 5.91 1.26
C GLU A 234 18.59 6.25 1.69
N ASN A 235 19.04 7.50 1.60
CA ASN A 235 20.48 7.77 1.65
C ASN A 235 21.10 7.71 3.08
N GLY A 236 21.67 6.54 3.40
CA GLY A 236 22.98 6.37 4.06
C GLY A 236 23.12 6.59 5.58
N ILE A 237 22.20 7.29 6.23
CA ILE A 237 22.17 7.32 7.70
C ILE A 237 20.92 6.57 8.16
N GLU A 238 19.74 7.01 7.74
CA GLU A 238 18.47 6.40 8.12
C GLU A 238 17.37 6.75 7.11
N PRO A 239 16.58 5.76 6.62
CA PRO A 239 15.51 6.03 5.68
C PRO A 239 14.33 6.77 6.34
N PHE A 240 13.66 7.63 5.57
CA PHE A 240 12.50 8.38 6.06
C PHE A 240 11.50 8.69 4.93
N PRO A 241 10.20 8.78 5.25
CA PRO A 241 9.20 9.25 4.31
C PRO A 241 9.38 10.75 4.03
N LEU A 242 9.71 11.10 2.80
CA LEU A 242 9.68 12.49 2.35
C LEU A 242 8.24 13.00 2.28
N TRP A 243 7.37 12.20 1.65
CA TRP A 243 5.96 12.54 1.45
C TRP A 243 5.10 11.30 1.30
N VAL A 244 4.03 11.23 2.06
CA VAL A 244 2.97 10.23 1.92
C VAL A 244 1.83 10.87 1.15
N PHE A 245 1.44 10.28 0.02
CA PHE A 245 0.51 10.93 -0.91
C PHE A 245 -0.94 10.90 -0.43
N SER A 246 -1.34 9.87 0.32
CA SER A 246 -2.70 9.73 0.84
C SER A 246 -2.91 10.57 2.12
N PRO A 247 -3.85 11.53 2.12
CA PRO A 247 -4.14 12.33 3.32
C PRO A 247 -4.65 11.49 4.49
N ALA A 248 -5.54 10.53 4.21
CA ALA A 248 -6.08 9.61 5.22
C ALA A 248 -4.97 8.75 5.85
N TYR A 249 -3.98 8.35 5.05
CA TYR A 249 -2.85 7.58 5.56
C TYR A 249 -1.88 8.44 6.38
N ARG A 250 -1.65 9.71 5.99
CA ARG A 250 -0.90 10.68 6.80
C ARG A 250 -1.53 10.87 8.17
N GLU A 251 -2.86 11.01 8.24
CA GLU A 251 -3.59 11.14 9.50
C GLU A 251 -3.44 9.88 10.38
N ALA A 252 -3.54 8.69 9.78
CA ALA A 252 -3.31 7.44 10.50
C ALA A 252 -1.87 7.34 11.06
N LEU A 253 -0.87 7.74 10.27
CA LEU A 253 0.55 7.77 10.67
C LEU A 253 0.85 8.79 11.77
N ALA A 254 0.15 9.93 11.78
CA ALA A 254 0.29 10.91 12.85
C ALA A 254 -0.07 10.31 14.22
N GLY A 255 -1.06 9.40 14.26
CA GLY A 255 -1.42 8.64 15.46
C GLY A 255 -0.31 7.70 15.97
N THR A 256 0.63 7.31 15.11
CA THR A 256 1.80 6.48 15.46
C THR A 256 3.09 7.30 15.62
N GLY A 257 2.99 8.63 15.59
CA GLY A 257 4.14 9.53 15.70
C GLY A 257 5.00 9.68 14.45
N VAL A 258 4.59 9.09 13.32
CA VAL A 258 5.32 9.20 12.04
C VAL A 258 4.89 10.47 11.31
N ALA A 259 5.85 11.34 11.00
CA ALA A 259 5.59 12.50 10.16
C ALA A 259 5.63 12.10 8.67
N GLY A 260 4.45 12.02 8.04
CA GLY A 260 4.31 11.65 6.62
C GLY A 260 4.43 12.82 5.63
N ASP A 261 4.81 14.00 6.09
CA ASP A 261 4.79 15.26 5.35
C ASP A 261 6.07 16.09 5.53
N LEU A 262 7.21 15.43 5.77
CA LEU A 262 8.51 16.09 6.01
C LEU A 262 8.89 17.11 4.91
N ALA A 263 8.46 16.88 3.67
CA ALA A 263 8.69 17.81 2.58
C ALA A 263 8.07 19.21 2.82
N ASP A 264 6.96 19.34 3.55
CA ASP A 264 6.37 20.64 3.92
C ASP A 264 7.34 21.48 4.76
N GLY A 265 8.01 20.85 5.72
CA GLY A 265 9.07 21.51 6.49
C GLY A 265 10.27 21.90 5.63
N MET A 266 10.63 21.06 4.65
CA MET A 266 11.72 21.35 3.71
C MET A 266 11.39 22.51 2.77
N TYR A 267 10.17 22.56 2.23
CA TYR A 267 9.67 23.70 1.43
C TYR A 267 9.78 25.01 2.19
N ARG A 268 9.23 25.05 3.40
CA ARG A 268 9.25 26.28 4.22
C ARG A 268 10.67 26.72 4.53
N LEU A 269 11.56 25.78 4.84
CA LEU A 269 12.95 26.11 5.16
C LEU A 269 13.70 26.62 3.91
N ALA A 270 13.49 25.99 2.75
CA ALA A 270 14.07 26.43 1.48
C ALA A 270 13.58 27.83 1.07
N GLY A 271 12.26 28.07 1.10
CA GLY A 271 11.66 29.37 0.77
C GLY A 271 12.12 30.50 1.67
N ASN A 272 12.13 30.27 3.00
CA ASN A 272 12.59 31.27 3.98
C ASN A 272 14.07 31.65 3.81
N ASN A 273 14.87 30.84 3.12
CA ASN A 273 16.30 31.05 2.89
C ASN A 273 16.61 31.43 1.44
N GLY A 274 15.61 31.75 0.63
CA GLY A 274 15.81 32.22 -0.74
C GLY A 274 16.27 31.14 -1.73
N LEU A 275 16.12 29.85 -1.39
CA LEU A 275 16.34 28.75 -2.33
C LEU A 275 15.17 28.57 -3.32
N ASP A 276 14.06 29.26 -3.09
CA ASP A 276 12.93 29.43 -4.00
C ASP A 276 12.57 30.94 -4.04
N PRO A 277 13.36 31.78 -4.72
CA PRO A 277 13.28 33.24 -4.58
C PRO A 277 11.92 33.81 -4.97
N ASP A 278 11.24 33.19 -5.94
CA ASP A 278 9.91 33.60 -6.41
C ASP A 278 8.77 32.81 -5.76
N ASN A 279 9.09 31.90 -4.84
CA ASN A 279 8.16 30.95 -4.22
C ASN A 279 7.37 30.15 -5.27
N LEU A 280 7.94 29.86 -6.44
CA LEU A 280 7.23 29.17 -7.52
C LEU A 280 6.86 27.77 -7.06
N ILE A 281 7.82 27.05 -6.50
CA ILE A 281 7.61 25.69 -6.00
C ILE A 281 6.63 25.69 -4.85
N ILE A 282 6.79 26.62 -3.90
CA ILE A 282 5.87 26.74 -2.76
C ILE A 282 4.45 27.04 -3.23
N ARG A 283 4.25 27.94 -4.20
CA ARG A 283 2.92 28.26 -4.75
C ARG A 283 2.26 27.04 -5.39
N HIS A 284 3.03 26.24 -6.13
CA HIS A 284 2.56 24.96 -6.68
C HIS A 284 2.30 23.92 -5.59
N ALA A 285 3.05 23.96 -4.48
CA ALA A 285 2.81 23.14 -3.31
C ALA A 285 1.61 23.60 -2.44
N THR A 286 1.04 24.81 -2.63
CA THR A 286 0.01 25.36 -1.74
C THR A 286 -1.33 25.76 -2.38
N SER A 287 -1.67 25.34 -3.62
CA SER A 287 -2.91 25.84 -4.27
C SER A 287 -4.19 25.07 -3.90
N GLU A 288 -4.26 23.75 -4.12
CA GLU A 288 -5.41 22.90 -3.74
C GLU A 288 -5.09 21.42 -3.99
N ASP A 289 -4.31 21.15 -5.04
CA ASP A 289 -3.90 19.82 -5.51
C ASP A 289 -2.92 19.09 -4.56
N ALA A 290 -2.03 19.84 -3.90
CA ALA A 290 -1.04 19.30 -2.98
C ALA A 290 -1.66 18.66 -1.72
N SER A 291 -2.82 19.16 -1.29
CA SER A 291 -3.54 18.62 -0.13
C SER A 291 -4.00 17.17 -0.37
N ARG A 292 -4.19 16.77 -1.63
CA ARG A 292 -4.74 15.46 -2.03
C ARG A 292 -3.71 14.52 -2.70
N PHE A 293 -2.77 15.04 -3.48
CA PHE A 293 -1.90 14.20 -4.33
C PHE A 293 -0.41 14.56 -4.30
N GLY A 294 0.02 15.62 -3.61
CA GLY A 294 1.41 16.10 -3.69
C GLY A 294 1.79 16.66 -5.07
N THR A 295 2.93 17.32 -5.16
CA THR A 295 3.38 18.05 -6.38
C THR A 295 4.25 17.21 -7.31
N GLU A 296 4.60 15.98 -6.92
CA GLU A 296 5.58 15.09 -7.57
C GLU A 296 6.99 15.67 -7.81
N LEU A 297 7.19 16.95 -7.50
CA LEU A 297 8.44 17.66 -7.37
C LEU A 297 8.57 18.10 -5.92
N PHE A 298 9.67 17.82 -5.23
CA PHE A 298 9.88 18.18 -3.83
C PHE A 298 11.33 18.56 -3.52
N TYR A 299 11.51 19.47 -2.56
CA TYR A 299 12.81 19.60 -1.91
C TYR A 299 13.06 18.42 -0.99
N CYS A 300 14.26 17.84 -1.09
CA CYS A 300 14.80 16.87 -0.18
C CYS A 300 16.09 17.43 0.44
N ALA A 301 16.24 17.27 1.76
CA ALA A 301 17.45 17.68 2.46
C ALA A 301 18.34 16.48 2.79
N THR A 302 19.66 16.63 2.68
CA THR A 302 20.66 15.66 3.16
C THR A 302 21.68 16.34 4.08
N THR A 303 22.26 15.58 5.02
CA THR A 303 23.33 16.07 5.91
C THR A 303 24.73 15.79 5.37
N THR A 304 24.85 14.93 4.36
CA THR A 304 26.15 14.49 3.80
C THR A 304 26.58 15.33 2.60
N GLY A 305 25.69 16.16 2.05
CA GLY A 305 25.92 16.88 0.80
C GLY A 305 25.86 16.01 -0.45
N GLN A 306 25.66 14.70 -0.31
CA GLN A 306 25.44 13.81 -1.45
C GLN A 306 23.98 13.88 -1.91
N MET A 307 23.76 13.68 -3.21
CA MET A 307 22.42 13.61 -3.79
C MET A 307 21.63 12.46 -3.14
N PRO A 308 20.39 12.70 -2.68
CA PRO A 308 19.56 11.66 -2.08
C PRO A 308 19.10 10.66 -3.15
N THR A 309 18.99 9.39 -2.74
CA THR A 309 18.21 8.41 -3.50
C THR A 309 16.78 8.43 -2.96
N ILE A 310 15.81 8.67 -3.85
CA ILE A 310 14.39 8.71 -3.51
C ILE A 310 13.63 7.70 -4.38
N ARG A 311 12.75 6.94 -3.76
CA ARG A 311 11.85 6.00 -4.44
C ARG A 311 10.42 6.23 -4.00
N THR A 312 9.49 6.11 -4.93
CA THR A 312 8.08 5.94 -4.58
C THR A 312 7.81 4.46 -4.35
N VAL A 313 7.56 4.12 -3.09
CA VAL A 313 7.10 2.80 -2.66
C VAL A 313 5.60 2.84 -2.37
N TYR A 314 5.01 1.67 -2.10
CA TYR A 314 3.58 1.54 -1.85
C TYR A 314 3.33 0.99 -0.45
N ALA A 315 2.35 1.52 0.25
CA ALA A 315 1.96 1.05 1.57
C ALA A 315 0.47 0.68 1.59
N PRO A 316 0.06 -0.40 2.27
CA PRO A 316 -1.36 -0.68 2.45
C PRO A 316 -1.97 0.39 3.37
N LEU A 317 -3.23 0.75 3.11
CA LEU A 317 -3.95 1.75 3.90
C LEU A 317 -4.08 1.33 5.37
N PHE A 318 -4.27 0.05 5.63
CA PHE A 318 -4.44 -0.49 6.97
C PHE A 318 -3.15 -1.13 7.44
N HIS A 319 -2.72 -0.75 8.64
CA HIS A 319 -1.56 -1.36 9.26
C HIS A 319 -1.89 -2.72 9.83
N ALA A 320 -0.95 -3.60 9.59
CA ALA A 320 -1.04 -5.00 9.87
C ALA A 320 -0.43 -5.18 11.29
N PRO A 321 -1.21 -5.41 12.38
CA PRO A 321 -0.76 -5.15 13.75
C PRO A 321 0.15 -6.25 14.31
N THR A 322 1.27 -6.52 13.64
CA THR A 322 2.32 -7.41 14.12
C THR A 322 3.29 -6.67 15.03
N PRO A 323 3.97 -7.36 15.96
CA PRO A 323 5.06 -6.76 16.72
C PRO A 323 6.08 -6.07 15.82
N LEU A 324 6.52 -6.73 14.74
CA LEU A 324 7.48 -6.16 13.77
C LEU A 324 6.99 -4.87 13.12
N ASN A 325 5.72 -4.81 12.71
CA ASN A 325 5.16 -3.62 12.09
C ASN A 325 4.97 -2.48 13.09
N LEU A 326 4.53 -2.78 14.31
CA LEU A 326 4.37 -1.80 15.37
C LEU A 326 5.73 -1.24 15.83
N GLU A 327 6.73 -2.09 16.00
CA GLU A 327 8.12 -1.71 16.28
C GLU A 327 8.72 -0.89 15.14
N GLY A 328 8.50 -1.32 13.89
CA GLY A 328 8.94 -0.59 12.70
C GLY A 328 8.32 0.79 12.58
N LEU A 329 7.01 0.92 12.83
CA LEU A 329 6.31 2.20 12.86
C LEU A 329 6.82 3.10 14.00
N ALA A 330 7.07 2.55 15.19
CA ALA A 330 7.62 3.30 16.31
C ALA A 330 9.03 3.83 15.99
N GLY A 331 9.90 2.97 15.45
CA GLY A 331 11.24 3.38 15.00
C GLY A 331 11.19 4.42 13.89
N MET A 332 10.27 4.30 12.93
CA MET A 332 10.05 5.34 11.91
C MET A 332 9.55 6.65 12.53
N GLY A 333 8.72 6.57 13.57
CA GLY A 333 8.28 7.73 14.34
C GLY A 333 9.44 8.49 14.96
N GLU A 334 10.36 7.79 15.62
CA GLU A 334 11.57 8.38 16.21
C GLU A 334 12.45 9.07 15.15
N ARG A 335 12.68 8.41 14.01
CA ARG A 335 13.48 8.97 12.91
C ARG A 335 12.86 10.22 12.30
N THR A 336 11.57 10.17 12.01
CA THR A 336 10.88 11.34 11.43
C THR A 336 10.79 12.49 12.43
N ALA A 337 10.62 12.21 13.73
CA ALA A 337 10.70 13.22 14.78
C ALA A 337 12.09 13.88 14.86
N ALA A 338 13.17 13.10 14.70
CA ALA A 338 14.53 13.65 14.63
C ALA A 338 14.70 14.60 13.43
N TRP A 339 14.16 14.25 12.26
CA TRP A 339 14.15 15.14 11.09
C TRP A 339 13.34 16.41 11.31
N VAL A 340 12.14 16.32 11.88
CA VAL A 340 11.33 17.50 12.26
C VAL A 340 12.13 18.41 13.21
N GLY A 341 12.83 17.82 14.18
CA GLY A 341 13.69 18.56 15.11
C GLY A 341 14.83 19.30 14.40
N ARG A 342 15.52 18.64 13.46
CA ARG A 342 16.60 19.25 12.66
C ARG A 342 16.10 20.41 11.80
N LEU A 343 14.99 20.23 11.09
CA LEU A 343 14.39 21.29 10.26
C LEU A 343 14.03 22.52 11.10
N LYS A 344 13.42 22.31 12.28
CA LYS A 344 13.08 23.40 13.22
C LYS A 344 14.33 24.10 13.76
N TRP A 345 15.36 23.35 14.11
CA TRP A 345 16.61 23.90 14.63
C TRP A 345 17.31 24.80 13.60
N GLU A 346 17.48 24.32 12.37
CA GLU A 346 18.13 25.09 11.32
C GLU A 346 17.31 26.31 10.90
N GLY A 347 15.98 26.19 10.87
CA GLY A 347 15.09 27.33 10.62
C GLY A 347 15.23 28.44 11.67
N ARG A 348 15.45 28.10 12.95
CA ARG A 348 15.72 29.11 14.00
C ARG A 348 17.10 29.75 13.84
N ARG A 349 18.11 28.96 13.49
CA ARG A 349 19.48 29.45 13.33
C ARG A 349 19.62 30.40 12.13
N ALA A 350 18.92 30.13 11.04
CA ALA A 350 18.93 30.99 9.86
C ALA A 350 18.20 32.32 10.06
N ALA A 351 17.27 32.41 11.02
CA ALA A 351 16.51 33.62 11.32
C ALA A 351 17.18 34.54 12.37
N ALA A 352 18.24 34.07 13.02
CA ALA A 352 19.02 34.81 14.01
C ALA A 352 20.29 35.39 13.37
#